data_AF-A0AAP6D0T2-F1
#
_entry.id   AF-A0AAP6D0T2-F1
#
_cell.length_a   1.000
_cell.length_b   1.000
_cell.length_c   1.000
_cell.angle_alpha   90.00
_cell.angle_beta   90.00
_cell.angle_gamma   90.00
#
_symmetry.space_group_name_H-M   'P 1'
#
loop_
_entity.id
_entity.type
_entity.pdbx_description
1 polymer ?
#
loop_
_entity_poly.entity_id
_entity_poly.type
_entity_poly.pdbx_seq_one_letter_code
_entity_poly.pdbx_strand_id
1 'polypeptide(L)' 'MKHSSSPDAIAGFEVDLKQALIWVARALDYVGVDDTHHSHRVAYIAYQCALALNWDLKKAEFCYFAGMIHDCGVS' A
#
# COMPACT_ATOMS: atom_id res chain seq x y z
N MET A 1 41.59 10.50 30.73
CA MET A 1 40.67 10.61 29.58
C MET A 1 40.19 9.22 29.21
N LYS A 2 38.95 8.85 29.55
CA LYS A 2 38.31 7.64 29.01
C LYS A 2 37.55 8.06 27.75
N HIS A 3 38.05 7.67 26.59
CA HIS A 3 37.26 7.69 25.37
C HIS A 3 36.31 6.48 25.42
N SER A 4 35.08 6.72 25.87
CA SER A 4 33.98 5.78 25.65
C SER A 4 33.33 6.15 24.32
N SER A 5 33.67 5.42 23.27
CA SER A 5 32.91 5.36 22.02
C SER A 5 31.55 4.74 22.30
N SER A 6 30.49 5.54 22.23
CA SER A 6 29.12 5.05 22.19
C SER A 6 28.91 4.21 20.94
N PRO A 7 28.18 3.07 21.00
CA PRO A 7 27.83 2.33 19.80
C PRO A 7 26.84 3.17 18.99
N ASP A 8 27.15 3.40 17.71
CA ASP A 8 26.23 3.99 16.75
C ASP A 8 24.96 3.14 16.73
N ALA A 9 23.89 3.67 17.34
CA ALA A 9 22.57 3.08 17.21
C ALA A 9 22.22 3.09 15.71
N ILE A 10 22.05 1.92 15.12
CA ILE A 10 21.51 1.79 13.76
C ILE A 10 20.14 2.46 13.81
N ALA A 11 20.06 3.68 13.28
CA ALA A 11 18.80 4.39 13.15
C ALA A 11 17.87 3.55 12.29
N GLY A 12 16.77 3.08 12.87
CA GLY A 12 15.76 2.31 12.14
C GLY A 12 15.19 3.12 10.99
N PHE A 13 14.83 2.44 9.90
CA PHE A 13 14.12 3.03 8.77
C PHE A 13 12.62 2.78 8.94
N GLU A 14 11.84 3.85 9.06
CA GLU A 14 10.38 3.79 9.15
C GLU A 14 9.74 4.06 7.79
N VAL A 15 8.66 3.32 7.50
CA VAL A 15 7.90 3.44 6.24
C VAL A 15 6.43 3.57 6.56
N ASP A 16 5.76 4.54 5.95
CA ASP A 16 4.30 4.60 5.94
C ASP A 16 3.76 3.49 5.03
N LEU A 17 3.04 2.53 5.63
CA LEU A 17 2.51 1.38 4.90
C LEU A 17 1.55 1.78 3.78
N LYS A 18 0.71 2.81 3.98
CA LYS A 18 -0.25 3.25 2.97
C LYS A 18 0.49 3.82 1.75
N GLN A 19 1.52 4.62 1.98
CA GLN A 19 2.40 5.12 0.92
C GLN A 19 3.13 3.98 0.22
N ALA A 20 3.70 3.04 0.97
CA ALA A 20 4.39 1.89 0.40
C ALA A 20 3.47 1.09 -0.54
N LEU A 21 2.22 0.85 -0.12
CA LEU A 21 1.22 0.15 -0.92
C LEU A 21 0.86 0.91 -2.21
N ILE A 22 0.72 2.24 -2.15
CA ILE A 22 0.49 3.07 -3.35
C ILE A 22 1.67 2.95 -4.33
N TRP A 23 2.91 2.96 -3.82
CA TRP A 23 4.10 2.85 -4.65
C TRP A 23 4.25 1.46 -5.28
N VAL A 24 3.94 0.40 -4.53
CA VAL A 24 3.92 -0.97 -5.07
C VAL A 24 2.85 -1.11 -6.14
N ALA A 25 1.63 -0.64 -5.90
CA ALA A 25 0.54 -0.68 -6.88
C ALA A 25 0.91 0.05 -8.19
N ARG A 26 1.52 1.24 -8.08
CA ARG A 26 2.05 1.98 -9.24
C ARG A 26 3.13 1.22 -9.99
N ALA A 27 4.05 0.56 -9.28
CA ALA A 27 5.10 -0.22 -9.90
C ALA A 27 4.53 -1.42 -10.68
N LEU A 28 3.49 -2.08 -10.13
CA LEU A 28 2.77 -3.17 -10.80
C LEU A 28 2.03 -2.68 -12.06
N ASP A 29 1.35 -1.52 -11.97
CA ASP A 29 0.67 -0.91 -13.11
C ASP A 29 1.62 -0.57 -14.28
N TYR A 30 2.92 -0.35 -14.03
CA TYR A 30 3.91 -0.10 -15.09
C TYR A 30 4.36 -1.35 -15.86
N VAL A 31 4.20 -2.54 -15.28
CA VAL A 31 4.57 -3.82 -15.91
C VAL A 31 3.35 -4.60 -16.43
N GLY A 32 2.14 -4.20 -16.00
CA GLY A 32 0.88 -4.76 -16.48
C GLY A 32 0.65 -4.46 -17.97
N VAL A 33 0.26 -5.48 -18.73
CA VAL A 33 0.16 -5.43 -20.20
C VAL A 33 -1.17 -4.82 -20.68
N ASP A 34 -2.19 -4.76 -19.81
CA ASP A 34 -3.58 -4.73 -20.29
C ASP A 34 -4.34 -3.40 -20.09
N ASP A 35 -4.12 -2.63 -19.01
CA ASP A 35 -4.82 -1.34 -18.79
C ASP A 35 -4.18 -0.50 -17.66
N THR A 36 -3.73 0.73 -17.98
CA THR A 36 -3.19 1.65 -16.96
C THR A 36 -4.23 1.94 -15.88
N HIS A 37 -3.83 1.91 -14.61
CA HIS A 37 -4.72 2.20 -13.47
C HIS A 37 -5.84 1.17 -13.23
N HIS A 38 -5.76 -0.05 -13.78
CA HIS A 38 -6.72 -1.11 -13.50
C HIS A 38 -6.91 -1.30 -11.99
N SER A 39 -5.81 -1.52 -11.26
CA SER A 39 -5.78 -1.75 -9.82
C SER A 39 -6.41 -0.59 -9.04
N HIS A 40 -6.18 0.65 -9.47
CA HIS A 40 -6.76 1.85 -8.87
C HIS A 40 -8.29 1.92 -9.05
N ARG A 41 -8.81 1.56 -10.23
CA ARG A 41 -10.26 1.55 -10.47
C ARG A 41 -10.95 0.46 -9.65
N VAL A 42 -10.35 -0.74 -9.60
CA VAL A 42 -10.85 -1.85 -8.78
C VAL A 42 -10.85 -1.49 -7.29
N ALA A 43 -9.76 -0.89 -6.80
CA ALA A 43 -9.67 -0.39 -5.43
C ALA A 43 -10.77 0.62 -5.09
N TYR A 44 -11.03 1.57 -5.99
CA TYR A 44 -12.10 2.56 -5.80
C TYR A 44 -13.49 1.90 -5.79
N ILE A 45 -13.76 0.95 -6.69
CA ILE A 45 -15.03 0.20 -6.71
C ILE A 45 -15.22 -0.55 -5.39
N ALA A 46 -14.19 -1.27 -4.91
CA ALA A 46 -14.24 -1.99 -3.65
C ALA A 46 -14.53 -1.07 -2.45
N TYR A 47 -13.90 0.10 -2.42
CA TYR A 47 -14.16 1.13 -1.42
C TYR A 47 -15.62 1.62 -1.46
N GLN A 48 -16.15 1.94 -2.64
CA GLN A 48 -17.55 2.38 -2.78
C GLN A 48 -18.55 1.29 -2.38
N CYS A 49 -18.27 0.02 -2.70
CA CYS A 49 -19.05 -1.11 -2.24
C CYS A 49 -19.05 -1.22 -0.71
N ALA A 50 -17.90 -1.06 -0.05
CA ALA A 50 -17.81 -1.09 1.41
C ALA A 50 -18.63 0.04 2.06
N LEU A 51 -18.58 1.25 1.49
CA LEU A 51 -19.41 2.37 1.95
C LEU A 51 -20.91 2.10 1.75
N ALA A 52 -21.30 1.55 0.60
CA ALA A 52 -22.69 1.20 0.29
C ALA A 52 -23.25 0.11 1.22
N LEU A 53 -22.38 -0.73 1.80
CA LEU A 53 -22.72 -1.75 2.79
C LEU A 53 -22.68 -1.22 4.24
N ASN A 54 -22.53 0.10 4.42
CA ASN A 54 -22.39 0.77 5.73
C ASN A 54 -21.25 0.22 6.59
N TRP A 55 -20.15 -0.21 5.97
CA TRP A 55 -18.95 -0.57 6.72
C TRP A 55 -18.28 0.68 7.27
N ASP A 56 -17.55 0.53 8.38
CA ASP A 56 -16.77 1.62 8.94
C ASP A 56 -15.64 2.06 7.99
N LEU A 57 -15.21 3.31 8.12
CA LEU A 57 -14.22 3.90 7.22
C LEU A 57 -12.90 3.13 7.21
N LYS A 58 -12.49 2.55 8.34
CA LYS A 58 -11.25 1.77 8.43
C LYS A 58 -11.35 0.49 7.60
N LYS A 59 -12.49 -0.20 7.60
CA LYS A 59 -12.74 -1.34 6.70
C LYS A 59 -12.84 -0.92 5.25
N ALA A 60 -13.48 0.20 4.94
CA ALA A 60 -13.54 0.70 3.58
C ALA A 60 -12.14 1.04 3.05
N GLU A 61 -11.31 1.74 3.83
CA GLU A 61 -9.90 2.00 3.52
C GLU A 61 -9.12 0.70 3.31
N PHE A 62 -9.34 -0.31 4.16
CA PHE A 62 -8.72 -1.62 3.98
C PHE A 62 -9.09 -2.25 2.63
N CYS A 63 -10.36 -2.22 2.24
CA CYS A 63 -10.79 -2.70 0.92
C CYS A 63 -10.12 -1.97 -0.23
N TYR A 64 -9.92 -0.65 -0.11
CA TYR A 64 -9.20 0.13 -1.11
C TYR A 64 -7.76 -0.38 -1.27
N PHE A 65 -7.01 -0.50 -0.17
CA PHE A 65 -5.63 -0.97 -0.23
C PHE A 65 -5.52 -2.42 -0.71
N ALA A 66 -6.45 -3.29 -0.30
CA ALA A 66 -6.51 -4.67 -0.78
C ALA A 66 -6.74 -4.74 -2.29
N GLY A 67 -7.66 -3.93 -2.83
CA GLY A 67 -7.91 -3.86 -4.27
C GLY A 67 -6.71 -3.36 -5.08
N MET A 68 -5.93 -2.42 -4.54
CA MET A 68 -4.74 -1.90 -5.22
C MET A 68 -3.63 -2.94 -5.40
N ILE A 69 -3.57 -3.95 -4.54
CA ILE A 69 -2.51 -4.99 -4.59
C ILE A 69 -3.06 -6.38 -4.90
N HIS A 70 -4.33 -6.51 -5.30
CA HIS A 70 -4.97 -7.82 -5.39
C HIS A 70 -4.27 -8.78 -6.38
N ASP A 71 -3.70 -8.22 -7.45
CA ASP A 71 -2.97 -8.96 -8.48
C ASP A 71 -1.44 -9.00 -8.23
N CYS A 72 -0.96 -8.62 -7.04
CA CYS A 72 0.48 -8.57 -6.78
C CYS A 72 1.17 -9.95 -6.85
N GLY A 73 0.41 -11.04 -6.76
CA GLY A 73 0.92 -12.42 -6.80
C GLY A 73 0.76 -13.10 -8.17
N VAL A 74 0.27 -12.39 -9.18
CA VAL A 74 0.02 -12.93 -10.53
C VAL A 74 0.67 -12.02 -11.56
N SER A 75 1.79 -12.48 -12.10
CA SER A 75 2.35 -12.06 -13.38
C SER A 75 2.76 -13.31 -14.14
#